data_AF-A0A7Y2BG39-F1
#
_entry.id   AF-A0A7Y2BG39-F1
#
_cell.length_a   1.000
_cell.length_b   1.000
_cell.length_c   1.000
_cell.angle_alpha   90.00
_cell.angle_beta   90.00
_cell.angle_gamma   90.00
#
_symmetry.space_group_name_H-M   'P 1'
#
loop_
_entity.id
_entity.type
_entity.pdbx_description
1 polymer ?
#
loop_
_entity_poly.entity_id
_entity_poly.type
_entity_poly.pdbx_seq_one_letter_code
_entity_poly.pdbx_strand_id
1 'polypeptide(L)'
;MLAPLEEESPWESAEVLGREGLDHDYGPPDEAEFVAPPSGSVGKARFRSYGKQIKDHLYQSRPRTLWRNKALKLKSKPGETKAQFSARLQLARREKRDEAAQKLQKRFAKKVKSMEARVGRAEDKVEREKSQYDQQKLQTGISMGATVLGAIFGSRGMGRATTAARGAGRIAREREDVTRAEENLEDLQEELRALEIEAEEEVRALVADMEREEPELEEVIVRPRKSDIRVSELRLAWKPD
;
A
#
# COMPACT_ATOMS: atom_id res chain seq x y z
N MET A 1 -42.03 -16.23 3.81
CA MET A 1 -41.88 -17.48 4.59
C MET A 1 -43.24 -18.14 4.62
N LEU A 2 -43.28 -19.44 4.36
CA LEU A 2 -44.46 -20.29 4.46
C LEU A 2 -44.19 -21.30 5.57
N ALA A 3 -45.17 -21.59 6.40
CA ALA A 3 -45.01 -22.46 7.55
C ALA A 3 -46.26 -23.36 7.67
N PRO A 4 -46.11 -24.68 7.92
CA PRO A 4 -47.26 -25.55 8.13
C PRO A 4 -48.01 -25.11 9.39
N LEU A 5 -49.34 -25.18 9.34
CA LEU A 5 -50.17 -24.72 10.44
C LEU A 5 -50.24 -25.81 11.54
N GLU A 6 -49.32 -25.75 12.51
CA GLU A 6 -49.26 -26.67 13.66
C GLU A 6 -49.63 -25.98 14.99
N GLU A 7 -49.94 -26.78 16.03
CA GLU A 7 -50.52 -26.28 17.28
C GLU A 7 -49.54 -25.46 18.14
N GLU A 8 -48.25 -25.79 18.19
CA GLU A 8 -47.29 -25.18 19.13
C GLU A 8 -46.45 -24.05 18.51
N SER A 9 -45.64 -24.31 17.47
CA SER A 9 -44.81 -23.31 16.78
C SER A 9 -44.50 -23.70 15.32
N PRO A 10 -45.16 -23.08 14.33
CA PRO A 10 -45.03 -23.48 12.92
C PRO A 10 -43.68 -23.06 12.29
N TRP A 11 -42.90 -22.20 12.96
CA TRP A 11 -41.78 -21.51 12.32
C TRP A 11 -40.49 -22.33 12.20
N GLU A 12 -40.37 -23.43 12.93
CA GLU A 12 -39.17 -24.28 12.85
C GLU A 12 -39.07 -25.02 11.52
N SER A 13 -40.22 -25.41 10.96
CA SER A 13 -40.37 -26.05 9.65
C SER A 13 -40.69 -25.05 8.53
N ALA A 14 -40.52 -23.75 8.78
CA ALA A 14 -40.88 -22.72 7.80
C ALA A 14 -39.92 -22.67 6.61
N GLU A 15 -40.49 -22.71 5.42
CA GLU A 15 -39.79 -22.51 4.16
C GLU A 15 -39.65 -21.02 3.82
N VAL A 16 -38.48 -20.60 3.34
CA VAL A 16 -38.23 -19.22 2.94
C VAL A 16 -38.33 -19.07 1.44
N LEU A 17 -39.55 -18.75 1.01
CA LEU A 17 -39.83 -18.38 -0.37
C LEU A 17 -39.33 -16.96 -0.66
N GLY A 18 -38.60 -16.81 -1.77
CA GLY A 18 -38.21 -15.50 -2.32
C GLY A 18 -39.44 -14.73 -2.81
N ARG A 19 -39.31 -13.40 -2.99
CA ARG A 19 -40.42 -12.56 -3.48
C ARG A 19 -40.97 -13.00 -4.84
N GLU A 20 -40.13 -13.61 -5.67
CA GLU A 20 -40.49 -14.10 -7.01
C GLU A 20 -41.14 -15.50 -7.00
N GLY A 21 -41.10 -16.21 -5.87
CA GLY A 21 -41.61 -17.58 -5.75
C GLY A 21 -43.03 -17.68 -5.20
N LEU A 22 -43.77 -16.58 -5.16
CA LEU A 22 -45.14 -16.53 -4.66
C LEU A 22 -46.06 -16.01 -5.76
N ASP A 23 -46.75 -16.93 -6.43
CA ASP A 23 -47.92 -16.59 -7.22
C ASP A 23 -49.15 -16.74 -6.33
N HIS A 24 -49.92 -15.66 -6.20
CA HIS A 24 -51.09 -15.62 -5.33
C HIS A 24 -52.34 -15.71 -6.19
N ASP A 25 -52.97 -16.88 -6.19
CA ASP A 25 -54.35 -16.99 -6.62
C ASP A 25 -55.28 -16.66 -5.45
N TYR A 26 -56.29 -15.83 -5.73
CA TYR A 26 -57.32 -15.43 -4.77
C TYR A 26 -58.66 -16.12 -5.06
N GLY A 27 -58.77 -16.87 -6.15
CA GLY A 27 -59.90 -17.73 -6.47
C GLY A 27 -59.73 -19.15 -5.90
N PRO A 28 -60.83 -19.87 -5.63
CA PRO A 28 -60.76 -21.29 -5.38
C PRO A 28 -60.37 -22.02 -6.69
N PRO A 29 -59.46 -23.01 -6.66
CA PRO A 29 -59.25 -23.90 -7.80
C PRO A 29 -60.54 -24.63 -8.17
N ASP A 30 -60.73 -24.92 -9.45
CA ASP A 30 -61.99 -25.50 -10.00
C ASP A 30 -62.39 -26.82 -9.32
N GLU A 31 -61.41 -27.62 -8.85
CA GLU A 31 -61.62 -28.92 -8.19
C GLU A 31 -60.92 -28.98 -6.82
N ALA A 32 -61.07 -27.95 -5.98
CA ALA A 32 -60.46 -27.93 -4.65
C ALA A 32 -61.34 -28.56 -3.56
N GLU A 33 -60.78 -29.49 -2.78
CA GLU A 33 -61.30 -29.87 -1.47
C GLU A 33 -60.53 -29.10 -0.38
N PHE A 34 -61.24 -28.30 0.41
CA PHE A 34 -60.63 -27.50 1.47
C PHE A 34 -60.64 -28.26 2.79
N VAL A 35 -59.46 -28.50 3.35
CA VAL A 35 -59.33 -29.06 4.70
C VAL A 35 -59.57 -27.95 5.73
N ALA A 36 -60.39 -28.26 6.74
CA ALA A 36 -60.60 -27.37 7.87
C ALA A 36 -59.28 -27.16 8.63
N PRO A 37 -58.93 -25.93 9.02
CA PRO A 37 -57.70 -25.68 9.76
C PRO A 37 -57.78 -26.34 11.16
N PRO A 38 -56.64 -26.71 11.76
CA PRO A 38 -56.60 -27.28 13.10
C PRO A 38 -57.31 -26.38 14.12
N SER A 39 -57.94 -26.98 15.13
CA SER A 39 -58.70 -26.22 16.13
C SER A 39 -57.82 -25.19 16.84
N GLY A 40 -58.34 -23.97 17.03
CA GLY A 40 -57.62 -22.88 17.70
C GLY A 40 -56.45 -22.27 16.91
N SER A 41 -56.13 -22.77 15.72
CA SER A 41 -55.06 -22.24 14.86
C SER A 41 -55.44 -20.94 14.17
N VAL A 42 -56.75 -20.67 13.99
CA VAL A 42 -57.26 -19.48 13.33
C VAL A 42 -57.95 -18.56 14.34
N GLY A 43 -57.54 -17.29 14.37
CA GLY A 43 -58.14 -16.28 15.23
C GLY A 43 -57.23 -15.07 15.45
N LYS A 44 -57.81 -13.91 15.78
CA LYS A 44 -57.07 -12.64 15.92
C LYS A 44 -55.95 -12.71 16.97
N ALA A 45 -56.19 -13.39 18.10
CA ALA A 45 -55.19 -13.57 19.15
C ALA A 45 -54.06 -14.51 18.69
N ARG A 46 -54.41 -15.63 18.02
CA ARG A 46 -53.42 -16.60 17.52
C ARG A 46 -52.54 -15.98 16.43
N PHE A 47 -53.11 -15.26 15.46
CA PHE A 47 -52.33 -14.54 14.43
C PHE A 47 -51.36 -13.50 15.01
N ARG A 48 -51.76 -12.78 16.08
CA ARG A 48 -50.84 -11.89 16.80
C ARG A 48 -49.70 -12.66 17.47
N SER A 49 -49.97 -13.86 17.99
CA SER A 49 -48.93 -14.73 18.56
C SER A 49 -47.95 -15.22 17.48
N TYR A 50 -48.46 -15.65 16.32
CA TYR A 50 -47.65 -16.02 15.16
C TYR A 50 -46.71 -14.88 14.72
N GLY A 51 -47.20 -13.64 14.70
CA GLY A 51 -46.37 -12.46 14.40
C GLY A 51 -45.27 -12.16 15.42
N LYS A 52 -45.42 -12.58 16.68
CA LYS A 52 -44.34 -12.51 17.68
C LYS A 52 -43.36 -13.67 17.48
N GLN A 53 -43.87 -14.89 17.32
CA GLN A 53 -43.07 -16.09 17.15
C GLN A 53 -42.16 -16.03 15.92
N ILE A 54 -42.64 -15.54 14.76
CA ILE A 54 -41.78 -15.41 13.57
C ILE A 54 -40.65 -14.40 13.78
N LYS A 55 -40.89 -13.33 14.56
CA LYS A 55 -39.83 -12.36 14.89
C LYS A 55 -38.79 -12.99 15.79
N ASP A 56 -39.21 -13.77 16.77
CA ASP A 56 -38.32 -14.49 17.68
C ASP A 56 -37.53 -15.57 16.93
N HIS A 57 -38.17 -16.30 16.02
CA HIS A 57 -37.52 -17.27 15.14
C HIS A 57 -36.47 -16.60 14.24
N LEU A 58 -36.83 -15.54 13.50
CA LEU A 58 -35.89 -14.81 12.63
C LEU A 58 -34.74 -14.19 13.42
N TYR A 59 -34.99 -13.75 14.66
CA TYR A 59 -33.96 -13.25 15.55
C TYR A 59 -32.91 -14.33 15.90
N GLN A 60 -33.36 -15.58 16.08
CA GLN A 60 -32.50 -16.71 16.45
C GLN A 60 -31.85 -17.39 15.24
N SER A 61 -32.58 -17.58 14.15
CA SER A 61 -32.17 -18.45 13.03
C SER A 61 -31.41 -17.74 11.91
N ARG A 62 -31.34 -16.40 11.91
CA ARG A 62 -30.78 -15.61 10.78
C ARG A 62 -29.64 -14.67 11.16
N PRO A 63 -28.58 -15.12 11.86
CA PRO A 63 -27.37 -14.33 11.94
C PRO A 63 -26.77 -14.12 10.54
N ARG A 64 -26.18 -12.96 10.31
CA ARG A 64 -25.39 -12.66 9.11
C ARG A 64 -23.92 -12.72 9.46
N THR A 65 -23.19 -13.61 8.80
CA THR A 65 -21.74 -13.61 8.84
C THR A 65 -21.21 -12.48 7.97
N LEU A 66 -20.39 -11.64 8.57
CA LEU A 66 -19.51 -10.68 7.91
C LEU A 66 -18.07 -11.05 8.22
N TRP A 67 -17.15 -10.51 7.44
CA TRP A 67 -15.72 -10.69 7.65
C TRP A 67 -15.04 -9.35 7.85
N ARG A 68 -13.96 -9.34 8.62
CA ARG A 68 -13.16 -8.16 8.90
C ARG A 68 -11.68 -8.50 8.85
N ASN A 69 -10.89 -7.58 8.30
CA ASN A 69 -9.45 -7.55 8.51
C ASN A 69 -9.09 -6.26 9.24
N LYS A 70 -8.50 -6.38 10.44
CA LYS A 70 -8.15 -5.24 11.29
C LYS A 70 -6.99 -4.43 10.71
N ALA A 71 -5.96 -5.09 10.18
CA ALA A 71 -4.73 -4.46 9.68
C ALA A 71 -4.97 -3.50 8.50
N LEU A 72 -5.89 -3.87 7.61
CA LEU A 72 -6.31 -3.06 6.46
C LEU A 72 -7.55 -2.21 6.75
N LYS A 73 -8.15 -2.35 7.94
CA LYS A 73 -9.40 -1.69 8.35
C LYS A 73 -10.57 -1.92 7.37
N LEU A 74 -10.55 -3.08 6.70
CA LEU A 74 -11.58 -3.47 5.73
C LEU A 74 -12.60 -4.40 6.37
N LYS A 75 -13.86 -4.23 5.97
CA LYS A 75 -15.00 -5.06 6.37
C LYS A 75 -15.72 -5.54 5.12
N SER A 76 -16.30 -6.73 5.18
CA SER A 76 -17.11 -7.26 4.09
C SER A 76 -18.42 -6.49 3.94
N LYS A 77 -18.97 -6.52 2.73
CA LYS A 77 -20.33 -6.03 2.46
C LYS A 77 -21.36 -7.07 2.90
N PRO A 78 -22.61 -6.67 3.22
CA PRO A 78 -23.68 -7.63 3.46
C PRO A 78 -23.89 -8.55 2.26
N GLY A 79 -23.86 -9.87 2.49
CA GLY A 79 -24.04 -10.88 1.44
C GLY A 79 -22.83 -11.14 0.55
N GLU A 80 -21.71 -10.42 0.75
CA GLU A 80 -20.42 -10.78 0.14
C GLU A 80 -20.02 -12.17 0.62
N THR A 81 -19.42 -13.01 -0.23
CA THR A 81 -18.88 -14.30 0.23
C THR A 81 -17.47 -14.11 0.81
N LYS A 82 -17.01 -15.07 1.63
CA LYS A 82 -15.62 -15.09 2.12
C LYS A 82 -14.61 -14.95 0.98
N ALA A 83 -14.82 -15.65 -0.13
CA ALA A 83 -13.94 -15.61 -1.29
C ALA A 83 -13.90 -14.23 -1.98
N GLN A 84 -15.06 -13.60 -2.16
CA GLN A 84 -15.15 -12.25 -2.73
C GLN A 84 -14.43 -11.23 -1.85
N PHE A 85 -14.63 -11.31 -0.52
CA PHE A 85 -13.94 -10.43 0.41
C PHE A 85 -12.44 -10.67 0.45
N SER A 86 -11.99 -11.93 0.44
CA SER A 86 -10.57 -12.29 0.35
C SER A 86 -9.90 -11.73 -0.91
N ALA A 87 -10.55 -11.79 -2.07
CA ALA A 87 -10.03 -11.21 -3.30
C ALA A 87 -9.83 -9.69 -3.17
N ARG A 88 -10.79 -8.99 -2.57
CA ARG A 88 -10.70 -7.54 -2.31
C ARG A 88 -9.60 -7.20 -1.30
N LEU A 89 -9.38 -8.04 -0.28
CA LEU A 89 -8.28 -7.88 0.67
C LEU A 89 -6.93 -8.02 -0.02
N GLN A 90 -6.76 -9.00 -0.91
CA GLN A 90 -5.51 -9.18 -1.66
C GLN A 90 -5.20 -7.98 -2.55
N LEU A 91 -6.21 -7.40 -3.21
CA LEU A 91 -6.03 -6.17 -3.97
C LEU A 91 -5.58 -5.01 -3.07
N ALA A 92 -6.29 -4.77 -1.97
CA ALA A 92 -5.95 -3.70 -1.03
C ALA A 92 -4.55 -3.87 -0.40
N ARG A 93 -4.08 -5.11 -0.21
CA ARG A 93 -2.69 -5.38 0.22
C ARG A 93 -1.68 -4.92 -0.81
N ARG A 94 -1.90 -5.26 -2.09
CA ARG A 94 -1.02 -4.86 -3.19
C ARG A 94 -0.96 -3.35 -3.28
N GLU A 95 -2.10 -2.68 -3.26
CA GLU A 95 -2.19 -1.21 -3.28
C GLU A 95 -1.40 -0.58 -2.12
N LYS A 96 -1.57 -1.08 -0.89
CA LYS A 96 -0.86 -0.57 0.29
C LYS A 96 0.65 -0.79 0.20
N ARG A 97 1.08 -1.94 -0.33
CA ARG A 97 2.50 -2.26 -0.56
C ARG A 97 3.10 -1.33 -1.61
N ASP A 98 2.40 -1.13 -2.72
CA ASP A 98 2.86 -0.28 -3.80
C ASP A 98 2.92 1.19 -3.34
N GLU A 99 1.95 1.66 -2.55
CA GLU A 99 1.99 2.98 -1.92
C GLU A 99 3.20 3.14 -0.97
N ALA A 100 3.45 2.14 -0.12
CA ALA A 100 4.57 2.16 0.82
C ALA A 100 5.92 2.19 0.09
N ALA A 101 6.09 1.35 -0.94
CA ALA A 101 7.27 1.32 -1.80
C ALA A 101 7.48 2.65 -2.52
N GLN A 102 6.43 3.22 -3.13
CA GLN A 102 6.52 4.53 -3.79
C GLN A 102 6.87 5.66 -2.81
N LYS A 103 6.33 5.63 -1.60
CA LYS A 103 6.65 6.61 -0.55
C LYS A 103 8.12 6.53 -0.15
N LEU A 104 8.66 5.33 -0.01
CA LEU A 104 10.07 5.11 0.31
C LEU A 104 10.98 5.54 -0.84
N GLN A 105 10.66 5.13 -2.07
CA GLN A 105 11.36 5.56 -3.29
C GLN A 105 11.38 7.09 -3.41
N LYS A 106 10.26 7.78 -3.18
CA LYS A 106 10.20 9.25 -3.19
C LYS A 106 11.08 9.90 -2.12
N ARG A 107 11.28 9.25 -0.96
CA ARG A 107 12.19 9.75 0.08
C ARG A 107 13.65 9.60 -0.36
N PHE A 108 14.02 8.45 -0.91
CA PHE A 108 15.38 8.23 -1.41
C PHE A 108 15.70 9.08 -2.63
N ALA A 109 14.77 9.21 -3.59
CA ALA A 109 14.95 10.07 -4.77
C ALA A 109 15.30 11.52 -4.39
N LYS A 110 14.74 12.04 -3.30
CA LYS A 110 15.11 13.38 -2.78
C LYS A 110 16.54 13.40 -2.23
N LYS A 111 16.95 12.36 -1.50
CA LYS A 111 18.32 12.24 -0.97
C LYS A 111 19.35 12.09 -2.09
N VAL A 112 19.08 11.19 -3.04
CA VAL A 112 19.91 10.92 -4.23
C VAL A 112 20.08 12.21 -5.03
N LYS A 113 19.00 12.91 -5.37
CA LYS A 113 19.09 14.20 -6.07
C LYS A 113 19.93 15.25 -5.33
N SER A 114 19.84 15.29 -4.00
CA SER A 114 20.67 16.19 -3.19
C SER A 114 22.15 15.79 -3.23
N MET A 115 22.44 14.49 -3.30
CA MET A 115 23.79 13.95 -3.39
C MET A 115 24.40 14.15 -4.77
N GLU A 116 23.66 13.87 -5.85
CA GLU A 116 24.04 14.18 -7.24
C GLU A 116 24.39 15.67 -7.39
N ALA A 117 23.61 16.57 -6.80
CA ALA A 117 23.91 18.00 -6.80
C ALA A 117 25.18 18.36 -6.01
N ARG A 118 25.62 17.53 -5.03
CA ARG A 118 26.92 17.69 -4.35
C ARG A 118 28.05 17.17 -5.24
N VAL A 119 27.86 16.01 -5.86
CA VAL A 119 28.81 15.42 -6.83
C VAL A 119 29.07 16.40 -7.98
N GLY A 120 28.04 16.93 -8.63
CA GLY A 120 28.22 17.89 -9.73
C GLY A 120 29.00 19.16 -9.31
N ARG A 121 28.76 19.68 -8.09
CA ARG A 121 29.55 20.80 -7.56
C ARG A 121 31.02 20.44 -7.29
N ALA A 122 31.30 19.19 -6.93
CA ALA A 122 32.65 18.70 -6.74
C ALA A 122 33.36 18.48 -8.08
N GLU A 123 32.66 17.97 -9.10
CA GLU A 123 33.15 17.88 -10.48
C GLU A 123 33.53 19.27 -11.02
N ASP A 124 32.64 20.25 -10.88
CA ASP A 124 32.91 21.66 -11.24
C ASP A 124 34.12 22.24 -10.49
N LYS A 125 34.36 21.79 -9.25
CA LYS A 125 35.53 22.22 -8.47
C LYS A 125 36.80 21.59 -9.02
N VAL A 126 36.81 20.28 -9.27
CA VAL A 126 37.96 19.58 -9.87
C VAL A 126 38.36 20.20 -11.19
N GLU A 127 37.39 20.49 -12.07
CA GLU A 127 37.65 21.14 -13.36
C GLU A 127 38.30 22.52 -13.20
N ARG A 128 37.80 23.34 -12.27
CA ARG A 128 38.37 24.67 -11.99
C ARG A 128 39.79 24.60 -11.44
N GLU A 129 40.06 23.74 -10.47
CA GLU A 129 41.40 23.59 -9.88
C GLU A 129 42.40 23.07 -10.94
N LYS A 130 41.99 22.12 -11.79
CA LYS A 130 42.80 21.64 -12.92
C LYS A 130 43.15 22.76 -13.90
N SER A 131 42.15 23.56 -14.29
CA SER A 131 42.38 24.70 -15.20
C SER A 131 43.31 25.75 -14.58
N GLN A 132 43.24 26.01 -13.27
CA GLN A 132 44.13 26.96 -12.60
C GLN A 132 45.57 26.44 -12.58
N TYR A 133 45.75 25.17 -12.22
CA TYR A 133 47.05 24.50 -12.25
C TYR A 133 47.72 24.56 -13.64
N ASP A 134 46.94 24.32 -14.70
CA ASP A 134 47.44 24.39 -16.08
C ASP A 134 47.82 25.81 -16.52
N GLN A 135 47.03 26.81 -16.14
CA GLN A 135 47.36 28.23 -16.40
C GLN A 135 48.63 28.66 -15.64
N GLN A 136 48.78 28.24 -14.38
CA GLN A 136 49.95 28.58 -13.58
C GLN A 136 51.23 27.93 -14.14
N LYS A 137 51.13 26.71 -14.69
CA LYS A 137 52.21 26.07 -15.45
C LYS A 137 52.66 26.92 -16.64
N LEU A 138 51.72 27.43 -17.43
CA LEU A 138 52.00 28.28 -18.60
C LEU A 138 52.66 29.61 -18.19
N GLN A 139 52.15 30.28 -17.16
CA GLN A 139 52.70 31.56 -16.68
C GLN A 139 54.09 31.43 -16.05
N THR A 140 54.40 30.28 -15.45
CA THR A 140 55.71 30.06 -14.83
C THR A 140 56.81 29.77 -15.88
N GLY A 141 56.45 29.62 -17.17
CA GLY A 141 57.42 29.39 -18.25
C GLY A 141 58.19 28.09 -18.13
N ILE A 142 57.74 27.18 -17.26
CA ILE A 142 58.33 25.86 -17.08
C ILE A 142 57.56 24.92 -18.00
N SER A 143 57.91 24.96 -19.28
CA SER A 143 57.76 23.77 -20.11
C SER A 143 58.55 22.67 -19.41
N MET A 144 57.86 21.68 -18.83
CA MET A 144 58.42 20.41 -18.38
C MET A 144 59.05 19.71 -19.61
N GLY A 145 60.20 20.20 -20.08
CA GLY A 145 60.74 19.85 -21.39
C GLY A 145 62.00 20.59 -21.86
N ALA A 146 62.52 21.61 -21.15
CA ALA A 146 63.67 22.38 -21.66
C ALA A 146 64.88 22.53 -20.72
N THR A 147 64.98 21.76 -19.63
CA THR A 147 66.11 21.90 -18.68
C THR A 147 67.04 20.69 -18.65
N VAL A 148 67.51 20.24 -19.82
CA VAL A 148 68.68 19.33 -19.89
C VAL A 148 69.85 19.92 -20.70
N LEU A 149 69.74 21.09 -21.35
CA LEU A 149 70.84 21.61 -22.17
C LEU A 149 71.15 23.10 -21.93
N GLY A 150 71.65 23.45 -20.75
CA GLY A 150 71.98 24.85 -20.46
C GLY A 150 72.89 25.10 -19.27
N ALA A 151 73.88 24.23 -19.00
CA ALA A 151 74.85 24.42 -17.90
C ALA A 151 76.30 24.61 -18.39
N ILE A 152 76.53 25.20 -19.58
CA ILE A 152 77.88 25.52 -20.08
C ILE A 152 78.17 27.02 -20.25
N PHE A 153 77.18 27.91 -20.21
CA PHE A 153 77.48 29.35 -20.34
C PHE A 153 77.14 30.12 -19.08
N GLY A 154 78.14 30.23 -18.21
CA GLY A 154 78.15 31.17 -17.10
C GLY A 154 78.30 32.61 -17.60
N SER A 155 77.50 33.51 -17.05
CA SER A 155 77.96 34.85 -16.69
C SER A 155 76.90 35.57 -15.84
N ARG A 156 77.37 36.11 -14.71
CA ARG A 156 76.91 37.30 -13.97
C ARG A 156 75.44 37.71 -14.11
N GLY A 157 74.70 37.55 -13.01
CA GLY A 157 73.37 38.14 -12.81
C GLY A 157 72.96 38.16 -11.35
N MET A 158 73.60 39.01 -10.56
CA MET A 158 73.22 39.34 -9.18
C MET A 158 71.89 40.10 -9.23
N GLY A 159 70.79 39.46 -8.82
CA GLY A 159 69.49 40.13 -8.67
C GLY A 159 68.29 39.48 -9.36
N ARG A 160 68.13 38.15 -9.37
CA ARG A 160 66.86 37.48 -9.78
C ARG A 160 66.61 36.10 -9.12
N ALA A 161 67.24 35.81 -7.98
CA ALA A 161 67.14 34.50 -7.33
C ALA A 161 65.85 34.26 -6.51
N THR A 162 65.04 35.30 -6.25
CA THR A 162 63.87 35.20 -5.36
C THR A 162 62.54 34.89 -6.06
N THR A 163 62.52 34.82 -7.39
CA THR A 163 61.29 34.60 -8.18
C THR A 163 61.07 33.12 -8.53
N ALA A 164 62.14 32.36 -8.80
CA ALA A 164 62.04 30.93 -9.12
C ALA A 164 61.60 30.05 -7.93
N ALA A 165 62.09 30.35 -6.72
CA ALA A 165 61.73 29.60 -5.51
C ALA A 165 60.27 29.83 -5.05
N ARG A 166 59.69 31.02 -5.33
CA ARG A 166 58.27 31.32 -5.01
C ARG A 166 57.28 30.69 -6.00
N GLY A 167 57.66 30.52 -7.27
CA GLY A 167 56.83 29.86 -8.28
C GLY A 167 56.66 28.36 -8.05
N ALA A 168 57.75 27.66 -7.67
CA ALA A 168 57.72 26.22 -7.40
C ALA A 168 56.80 25.83 -6.23
N GLY A 169 56.82 26.59 -5.13
CA GLY A 169 55.92 26.35 -3.97
C GLY A 169 54.46 26.72 -4.23
N ARG A 170 54.15 27.47 -5.29
CA ARG A 170 52.76 27.74 -5.70
C ARG A 170 52.20 26.60 -6.55
N ILE A 171 52.97 26.12 -7.53
CA ILE A 171 52.62 24.96 -8.36
C ILE A 171 52.42 23.69 -7.50
N ALA A 172 53.26 23.50 -6.48
CA ALA A 172 53.11 22.37 -5.56
C ALA A 172 51.79 22.41 -4.77
N ARG A 173 51.35 23.61 -4.35
CA ARG A 173 50.09 23.81 -3.63
C ARG A 173 48.88 23.60 -4.54
N GLU A 174 48.87 24.17 -5.74
CA GLU A 174 47.78 23.96 -6.70
C GLU A 174 47.63 22.49 -7.11
N ARG A 175 48.74 21.74 -7.19
CA ARG A 175 48.67 20.29 -7.40
C ARG A 175 48.00 19.57 -6.22
N GLU A 176 48.32 19.96 -4.99
CA GLU A 176 47.69 19.42 -3.78
C GLU A 176 46.19 19.77 -3.74
N ASP A 177 45.81 20.98 -4.15
CA ASP A 177 44.41 21.42 -4.23
C ASP A 177 43.60 20.60 -5.25
N VAL A 178 44.20 20.27 -6.41
CA VAL A 178 43.62 19.34 -7.39
C VAL A 178 43.42 17.95 -6.78
N THR A 179 44.46 17.37 -6.17
CA THR A 179 44.37 16.03 -5.55
C THR A 179 43.28 15.98 -4.49
N ARG A 180 43.21 16.99 -3.59
CA ARG A 180 42.17 17.05 -2.56
C ARG A 180 40.76 17.20 -3.14
N ALA A 181 40.62 17.94 -4.25
CA ALA A 181 39.34 18.07 -4.94
C ALA A 181 38.90 16.74 -5.58
N GLU A 182 39.85 15.98 -6.15
CA GLU A 182 39.61 14.64 -6.73
C GLU A 182 39.21 13.63 -5.65
N GLU A 183 39.94 13.57 -4.53
CA GLU A 183 39.62 12.70 -3.38
C GLU A 183 38.20 12.99 -2.85
N ASN A 184 37.85 14.27 -2.66
CA ASN A 184 36.51 14.64 -2.22
C ASN A 184 35.41 14.28 -3.25
N LEU A 185 35.73 14.31 -4.55
CA LEU A 185 34.78 13.86 -5.58
C LEU A 185 34.57 12.35 -5.49
N GLU A 186 35.66 11.58 -5.33
CA GLU A 186 35.62 10.13 -5.16
C GLU A 186 34.79 9.73 -3.94
N ASP A 187 35.02 10.36 -2.79
CA ASP A 187 34.25 10.17 -1.55
C ASP A 187 32.75 10.41 -1.78
N LEU A 188 32.38 11.51 -2.45
CA LEU A 188 30.98 11.84 -2.74
C LEU A 188 30.33 10.85 -3.72
N GLN A 189 31.10 10.32 -4.68
CA GLN A 189 30.62 9.29 -5.59
C GLN A 189 30.44 7.95 -4.87
N GLU A 190 31.30 7.61 -3.91
CA GLU A 190 31.11 6.46 -3.02
C GLU A 190 29.88 6.61 -2.14
N GLU A 191 29.68 7.78 -1.51
CA GLU A 191 28.48 8.10 -0.73
C GLU A 191 27.21 7.95 -1.58
N LEU A 192 27.23 8.42 -2.84
CA LEU A 192 26.10 8.27 -3.77
C LEU A 192 25.79 6.81 -4.08
N ARG A 193 26.81 6.02 -4.44
CA ARG A 193 26.64 4.58 -4.73
C ARG A 193 26.11 3.82 -3.52
N ALA A 194 26.63 4.10 -2.34
CA ALA A 194 26.17 3.47 -1.10
C ALA A 194 24.69 3.82 -0.82
N LEU A 195 24.29 5.07 -1.04
CA LEU A 195 22.92 5.52 -0.87
C LEU A 195 21.95 4.86 -1.87
N GLU A 196 22.37 4.64 -3.10
CA GLU A 196 21.58 3.93 -4.11
C GLU A 196 21.36 2.46 -3.73
N ILE A 197 22.43 1.78 -3.27
CA ILE A 197 22.35 0.40 -2.78
C ILE A 197 21.43 0.32 -1.55
N GLU A 198 21.58 1.20 -0.57
CA GLU A 198 20.71 1.29 0.62
C GLU A 198 19.24 1.46 0.21
N ALA A 199 18.96 2.33 -0.77
CA ALA A 199 17.61 2.56 -1.26
C ALA A 199 16.98 1.30 -1.86
N GLU A 200 17.72 0.55 -2.67
CA GLU A 200 17.25 -0.70 -3.27
C GLU A 200 17.00 -1.78 -2.21
N GLU A 201 17.92 -1.92 -1.25
CA GLU A 201 17.82 -2.88 -0.15
C GLU A 201 16.63 -2.58 0.76
N GLU A 202 16.44 -1.33 1.17
CA GLU A 202 15.31 -0.95 2.02
C GLU A 202 13.97 -1.16 1.31
N VAL A 203 13.86 -0.81 0.03
CA VAL A 203 12.64 -1.05 -0.76
C VAL A 203 12.36 -2.55 -0.87
N ARG A 204 13.38 -3.36 -1.15
CA ARG A 204 13.25 -4.82 -1.24
C ARG A 204 12.85 -5.43 0.11
N ALA A 205 13.48 -5.01 1.20
CA ALA A 205 13.18 -5.46 2.54
C ALA A 205 11.74 -5.11 2.94
N LEU A 206 11.29 -3.89 2.67
CA LEU A 206 9.92 -3.45 2.94
C LEU A 206 8.90 -4.29 2.17
N VAL A 207 9.14 -4.55 0.88
CA VAL A 207 8.24 -5.37 0.06
C VAL A 207 8.19 -6.81 0.58
N ALA A 208 9.33 -7.39 0.92
CA ALA A 208 9.41 -8.77 1.44
C ALA A 208 8.70 -8.93 2.79
N ASP A 209 8.84 -7.96 3.69
CA ASP A 209 8.11 -7.92 4.96
C ASP A 209 6.60 -7.81 4.73
N MET A 210 6.23 -6.93 3.78
CA MET A 210 4.90 -6.75 3.17
C MET A 210 4.17 -8.05 2.82
N GLU A 211 4.91 -8.97 2.20
CA GLU A 211 4.41 -10.20 1.60
C GLU A 211 4.24 -11.33 2.59
N ARG A 212 5.09 -11.41 3.62
CA ARG A 212 5.07 -12.48 4.63
C ARG A 212 3.80 -12.47 5.50
N GLU A 213 3.24 -11.29 5.75
CA GLU A 213 2.06 -11.18 6.62
C GLU A 213 0.76 -11.54 5.88
N GLU A 214 0.27 -12.77 6.05
CA GLU A 214 -1.08 -13.10 5.59
C GLU A 214 -2.13 -12.34 6.44
N PRO A 215 -3.10 -11.66 5.79
CA PRO A 215 -4.10 -10.88 6.49
C PRO A 215 -5.03 -11.81 7.25
N GLU A 216 -4.97 -11.76 8.58
CA GLU A 216 -5.91 -12.50 9.43
C GLU A 216 -7.35 -12.08 9.11
N LEU A 217 -8.20 -13.09 8.88
CA LEU A 217 -9.59 -12.89 8.56
C LEU A 217 -10.46 -13.24 9.77
N GLU A 218 -11.09 -12.23 10.35
CA GLU A 218 -11.98 -12.42 11.47
C GLU A 218 -13.42 -12.58 11.00
N GLU A 219 -14.09 -13.60 11.50
CA GLU A 219 -15.54 -13.76 11.34
C GLU A 219 -16.28 -12.88 12.35
N VAL A 220 -17.26 -12.12 11.87
CA VAL A 220 -18.12 -11.26 12.67
C VAL A 220 -19.57 -11.66 12.44
N ILE A 221 -20.16 -12.29 13.45
CA ILE A 221 -21.56 -12.70 13.42
C ILE A 221 -22.43 -11.53 13.86
N VAL A 222 -23.19 -10.96 12.92
CA VAL A 222 -24.17 -9.90 13.19
C VAL A 222 -25.54 -10.53 13.34
N ARG A 223 -26.08 -10.50 14.56
CA ARG A 223 -27.45 -10.96 14.83
C ARG A 223 -28.43 -9.81 14.54
N PRO A 224 -29.55 -10.07 13.84
CA PRO A 224 -30.59 -9.06 13.68
C PRO A 224 -31.13 -8.66 15.05
N ARG A 225 -31.54 -7.40 15.25
CA ARG A 225 -32.26 -7.00 16.47
C ARG A 225 -33.74 -7.18 16.25
N LYS A 226 -34.50 -7.50 17.30
CA LYS A 226 -35.98 -7.58 17.20
C LYS A 226 -36.60 -6.27 16.69
N SER A 227 -35.99 -5.12 16.99
CA SER A 227 -36.41 -3.80 16.48
C SER A 227 -36.28 -3.65 14.97
N ASP A 228 -35.36 -4.40 14.35
CA ASP A 228 -35.07 -4.34 12.92
C ASP A 228 -35.96 -5.31 12.11
N ILE A 229 -36.82 -6.10 12.79
CA ILE A 229 -37.70 -7.08 12.16
C ILE A 229 -39.15 -6.56 12.14
N ARG A 230 -39.65 -6.32 10.94
CA ARG A 230 -41.05 -5.95 10.69
C ARG A 230 -41.79 -7.11 10.03
N VAL A 231 -42.89 -7.53 10.65
CA VAL A 231 -43.88 -8.41 10.02
C VAL A 231 -44.91 -7.48 9.39
N SER A 232 -44.91 -7.42 8.05
CA SER A 232 -45.85 -6.59 7.30
C SER A 232 -47.24 -7.22 7.25
N GLU A 233 -47.29 -8.54 7.07
CA GLU A 233 -48.53 -9.26 6.84
C GLU A 233 -48.37 -10.73 7.25
N LEU A 234 -49.48 -11.32 7.70
CA LEU A 234 -49.62 -12.76 7.93
C LEU A 234 -50.96 -13.19 7.33
N ARG A 235 -50.91 -14.20 6.47
CA ARG A 235 -52.09 -14.78 5.81
C ARG A 235 -52.12 -16.28 6.04
N LEU A 236 -53.33 -16.81 6.11
CA LEU A 236 -53.56 -18.23 5.91
C LEU A 236 -53.57 -18.49 4.40
N ALA A 237 -52.91 -19.55 3.96
CA ALA A 237 -52.90 -20.00 2.58
C ALA A 237 -53.03 -21.52 2.54
N TRP A 238 -53.68 -22.03 1.49
CA TRP A 238 -53.67 -23.44 1.16
C TRP A 238 -52.61 -23.65 0.09
N LYS A 239 -51.72 -24.63 0.32
CA LYS A 239 -50.74 -25.04 -0.67
C LYS A 239 -51.35 -26.24 -1.41
N PRO A 240 -51.51 -26.18 -2.75
CA PRO A 240 -51.86 -27.36 -3.52
C PRO A 240 -50.73 -28.39 -3.41
N ASP A 241 -51.07 -29.67 -3.29
CA ASP A 241 -50.11 -30.76 -3.32
C ASP A 241 -49.48 -30.94 -4.71
#